data_AF-A0A151B9Z7-F1
#
_entry.id   AF-A0A151B9Z7-F1
#
_cell.length_a   1.000
_cell.length_b   1.000
_cell.length_c   1.000
_cell.angle_alpha   90.00
_cell.angle_beta   90.00
_cell.angle_gamma   90.00
#
_symmetry.space_group_name_H-M   'P 1'
#
loop_
_entity.id
_entity.type
_entity.pdbx_description
1 polymer ?
#
loop_
_entity_poly.entity_id
_entity_poly.type
_entity_poly.pdbx_seq_one_letter_code
_entity_poly.pdbx_strand_id
1 'polypeptide(L)' 'MAADAGLIPVDREVIAIAGTEEGADTAIVVKPSYSRKFRSLKIREIICMPR' A
#
# COMPACT_ATOMS: atom_id res chain seq x y z
N MET A 1 -8.59 5.45 -2.63
CA MET A 1 -7.25 5.58 -2.01
C MET A 1 -7.41 5.95 -0.55
N ALA A 2 -6.80 5.21 0.37
CA ALA A 2 -6.98 5.45 1.81
C ALA A 2 -6.20 6.67 2.34
N ALA A 3 -4.98 6.90 1.85
CA ALA A 3 -4.14 8.03 2.27
C ALA A 3 -4.73 9.39 1.87
N ASP A 4 -5.19 9.53 0.62
CA ASP A 4 -5.80 10.78 0.15
C ASP A 4 -7.14 11.09 0.82
N ALA A 5 -7.86 10.06 1.27
CA ALA A 5 -9.08 10.21 2.06
C ALA A 5 -8.79 10.50 3.55
N GLY A 6 -7.53 10.53 3.98
CA GLY A 6 -7.16 10.75 5.38
C GLY A 6 -7.50 9.58 6.32
N LEU A 7 -7.77 8.40 5.77
CA LEU A 7 -8.22 7.22 6.54
C LEU A 7 -7.05 6.44 7.15
N ILE A 8 -5.85 6.62 6.61
CA ILE A 8 -4.63 6.00 7.12
C ILE A 8 -3.53 7.05 7.37
N PRO A 9 -2.68 6.82 8.37
CA PRO A 9 -1.50 7.65 8.62
C PRO A 9 -0.48 7.55 7.48
N VAL A 10 0.21 8.65 7.16
CA VAL A 10 1.26 8.72 6.13
C VAL A 10 2.68 8.86 6.71
N ASP A 11 2.78 8.98 8.03
CA ASP A 11 4.03 9.11 8.79
C ASP A 11 4.62 7.77 9.25
N ARG A 12 3.84 6.69 9.20
CA ARG A 12 4.24 5.31 9.56
C ARG A 12 3.92 4.31 8.47
N GLU A 13 4.49 3.11 8.62
CA GLU A 13 4.29 2.00 7.69
C GLU A 13 2.92 1.33 7.94
N VAL A 14 2.33 0.83 6.85
CA VAL A 14 1.04 0.11 6.86
C VAL A 14 1.14 -1.13 5.97
N ILE A 15 0.25 -2.10 6.20
CA ILE A 15 0.10 -3.25 5.30
C ILE A 15 -0.99 -2.93 4.28
N ALA A 16 -0.67 -3.09 3.00
CA ALA A 16 -1.63 -3.04 1.91
C ALA A 16 -1.90 -4.47 1.40
N ILE A 17 -3.17 -4.82 1.25
CA ILE A 17 -3.64 -6.12 0.73
C ILE A 17 -4.43 -5.86 -0.55
N ALA A 18 -4.18 -6.66 -1.58
CA ALA A 18 -4.82 -6.60 -2.89
C ALA A 18 -5.02 -8.03 -3.46
N GLY A 19 -5.80 -8.13 -4.53
CA GLY A 19 -6.06 -9.38 -5.24
C GLY A 19 -6.13 -9.17 -6.76
N THR A 20 -5.93 -10.24 -7.52
CA THR A 20 -6.11 -10.28 -8.97
C THR A 20 -7.56 -10.64 -9.31
N GLU A 21 -8.29 -9.72 -9.96
CA GLU A 21 -9.74 -9.80 -10.24
C GLU A 21 -10.64 -9.89 -8.99
N GLU A 22 -10.54 -10.98 -8.23
CA GLU A 22 -11.28 -11.25 -7.00
C GLU A 22 -10.36 -11.80 -5.89
N GLY A 23 -10.84 -11.77 -4.64
CA GLY A 23 -10.07 -12.27 -3.49
C GLY A 23 -8.88 -11.39 -3.10
N ALA A 24 -7.86 -12.01 -2.49
CA ALA A 24 -6.65 -11.36 -2.01
C ALA A 24 -5.45 -12.31 -2.12
N ASP A 25 -4.50 -12.00 -3.01
CA ASP A 25 -3.33 -12.82 -3.33
C ASP A 25 -1.99 -12.07 -3.15
N THR A 26 -2.05 -10.77 -2.87
CA THR A 26 -0.89 -9.88 -2.82
C THR A 26 -0.92 -9.04 -1.54
N ALA A 27 0.18 -9.00 -0.81
CA ALA A 27 0.32 -8.15 0.37
C ALA A 27 1.73 -7.55 0.46
N ILE A 28 1.80 -6.27 0.85
CA ILE A 28 3.05 -5.53 1.01
C ILE A 28 3.06 -4.69 2.27
N VAL A 29 4.25 -4.44 2.83
CA VAL A 29 4.48 -3.34 3.78
C VAL A 29 4.87 -2.11 2.97
N VAL A 30 4.16 -1.00 3.18
CA VAL A 30 4.35 0.24 2.43
C VAL A 30 4.39 1.44 3.38
N LYS A 31 5.28 2.39 3.12
CA LYS A 31 5.19 3.76 3.64
C LYS A 31 4.32 4.56 2.65
N PRO A 32 3.05 4.85 2.99
CA PRO A 32 2.13 5.48 2.06
C PRO A 32 2.45 6.96 1.89
N SER A 33 1.96 7.56 0.80
CA SER A 33 2.09 8.99 0.52
C SER A 33 0.84 9.46 -0.22
N TYR A 34 0.55 10.75 -0.13
CA TYR A 34 -0.50 11.38 -0.93
C TYR A 34 -0.20 11.31 -2.43
N SER A 35 -1.25 11.28 -3.25
CA SER A 35 -1.12 11.24 -4.72
C SER A 35 -0.30 12.40 -5.29
N ARG A 36 -0.42 13.61 -4.71
CA ARG A 36 0.41 14.78 -5.10
C ARG A 36 1.91 14.57 -4.89
N LYS A 37 2.29 13.62 -4.03
CA LYS A 37 3.67 13.26 -3.68
C LYS A 37 3.96 11.80 -4.01
N PHE A 38 3.33 11.22 -5.03
CA PHE A 38 3.39 9.78 -5.35
C PHE A 38 4.80 9.17 -5.34
N ARG A 39 5.82 9.91 -5.82
CA ARG A 39 7.24 9.47 -5.79
C ARG A 39 7.84 9.26 -4.39
N SER A 40 7.16 9.76 -3.36
CA SER A 40 7.54 9.58 -1.95
C SER A 40 7.00 8.28 -1.36
N LEU A 41 6.07 7.60 -2.04
CA LEU A 41 5.61 6.27 -1.66
C LEU A 41 6.77 5.29 -1.73
N LYS A 42 6.93 4.45 -0.70
CA LYS A 42 7.99 3.44 -0.64
C LYS A 42 7.43 2.09 -0.25
N ILE A 43 7.61 1.11 -1.12
CA ILE A 43 7.41 -0.31 -0.79
C ILE A 43 8.61 -0.74 0.07
N ARG A 44 8.33 -1.35 1.22
CA ARG A 44 9.34 -1.80 2.18
C ARG A 44 9.58 -3.29 2.09
N GLU A 45 8.50 -4.04 1.95
CA GLU A 45 8.52 -5.50 1.95
C GLU A 45 7.39 -6.03 1.08
N ILE A 46 7.66 -7.15 0.41
CA ILE A 46 6.64 -7.96 -0.27
C ILE A 46 6.42 -9.18 0.60
N ILE A 47 5.21 -9.33 1.14
CA ILE A 47 4.83 -10.44 2.02
C ILE A 47 4.45 -11.66 1.16
N CYS A 48 3.61 -11.43 0.16
CA CYS A 48 3.22 -12.43 -0.83
C CYS A 48 2.83 -11.76 -2.15
N MET A 49 2.98 -12.49 -3.25
CA MET A 49 2.49 -12.16 -4.58
C MET A 49 2.32 -13.44 -5.40
N PRO A 50 1.44 -13.47 -6.42
CA PRO A 50 1.41 -14.54 -7.43
C PRO A 50 2.78 -14.75 -8.10
N ARG A 51 3.06 -15.99 -8.53
CA ARG A 51 4.32 -16.36 -9.18
C ARG A 51 4.47 -15.81 -10.59
#